data_AF-A0MW75-F1
#
_entry.id   AF-A0MW75-F1
#
_cell.length_a   1.000
_cell.length_b   1.000
_cell.length_c   1.000
_cell.angle_alpha   90.00
_cell.angle_beta   90.00
_cell.angle_gamma   90.00
#
_symmetry.space_group_name_H-M   'P 1'
#
loop_
_entity.id
_entity.type
_entity.pdbx_description
1 polymer ?
#
loop_
_entity_poly.entity_id
_entity_poly.type
_entity_poly.pdbx_seq_one_letter_code
_entity_poly.pdbx_strand_id
1 'polypeptide(L)'
;MMMNLFSSFDPSTGFFSLNWLSSMILLLFLPLTYWYIPNRFILLYNKILILLNNELNMLMNYKSLGSSLMFLSLFMFILLNNLLGLLPYIFTSPSHLVFTMSLALPLWLSFMLYGFINNMNHMFCHLVPSGTPNILMPFMVLIESVSN
;
A
#
# COMPACT_ATOMS: atom_id res chain seq x y z
N MET A 1 -1.15 -29.87 -20.99
CA MET A 1 -1.18 -28.40 -21.05
C MET A 1 0.05 -27.94 -21.77
N MET A 2 -0.07 -27.12 -22.84
CA MET A 2 1.06 -26.35 -23.33
C MET A 2 1.62 -25.54 -22.16
N MET A 3 2.91 -25.65 -21.90
CA MET A 3 3.57 -25.01 -20.77
C MET A 3 3.72 -23.52 -21.08
N ASN A 4 2.62 -22.78 -20.93
CA ASN A 4 2.60 -21.33 -21.15
C ASN A 4 3.26 -20.66 -19.96
N LEU A 5 4.18 -19.74 -20.22
CA LEU A 5 4.82 -18.92 -19.17
C LEU A 5 3.79 -18.17 -18.30
N PHE A 6 2.60 -17.90 -18.83
CA PHE A 6 1.51 -17.25 -18.11
C PHE A 6 0.74 -18.17 -17.16
N SER A 7 0.92 -19.49 -17.23
CA SER A 7 0.17 -20.42 -16.36
C SER A 7 0.50 -20.25 -14.88
N SER A 8 1.66 -19.66 -14.54
CA SER A 8 2.00 -19.33 -13.15
C SER A 8 1.19 -18.18 -12.58
N PHE A 9 0.59 -17.35 -13.44
CA PHE A 9 -0.26 -16.23 -13.06
C PHE A 9 -1.74 -16.57 -13.14
N ASP A 10 -2.12 -17.78 -13.58
CA ASP A 10 -3.54 -18.14 -13.66
C ASP A 10 -4.05 -18.56 -12.26
N PRO A 11 -4.98 -17.81 -11.65
CA PRO A 11 -5.46 -18.08 -10.28
C PRO A 11 -6.33 -19.34 -10.20
N SER A 12 -6.93 -19.76 -11.32
CA SER A 12 -7.82 -20.92 -11.44
C SER A 12 -7.07 -22.19 -11.86
N THR A 13 -5.77 -22.29 -11.58
CA THR A 13 -4.98 -23.50 -11.89
C THR A 13 -5.26 -24.60 -10.87
N GLY A 14 -5.56 -25.81 -11.38
CA GLY A 14 -5.87 -26.99 -10.57
C GLY A 14 -7.31 -27.07 -10.07
N PHE A 15 -7.66 -28.17 -9.39
CA PHE A 15 -9.03 -28.47 -8.95
C PHE A 15 -9.56 -27.56 -7.82
N PHE A 16 -8.68 -26.99 -6.99
CA PHE A 16 -9.08 -26.21 -5.81
C PHE A 16 -8.74 -24.71 -5.88
N SER A 17 -8.11 -24.22 -6.96
CA SER A 17 -7.78 -22.79 -7.18
C SER A 17 -7.27 -22.05 -5.93
N LEU A 18 -6.35 -22.66 -5.17
CA LEU A 18 -5.89 -22.18 -3.86
C LEU A 18 -4.80 -21.10 -3.96
N ASN A 19 -4.52 -20.59 -5.16
CA ASN A 19 -3.43 -19.66 -5.40
C ASN A 19 -3.54 -18.37 -4.57
N TRP A 20 -4.76 -17.90 -4.31
CA TRP A 20 -5.00 -16.74 -3.43
C TRP A 20 -4.61 -16.96 -1.97
N LEU A 21 -4.51 -18.21 -1.51
CA LEU A 21 -4.00 -18.51 -0.17
C LEU A 21 -2.54 -18.08 0.00
N SER A 22 -1.77 -17.90 -1.09
CA SER A 22 -0.39 -17.40 -0.98
C SER A 22 -0.32 -16.05 -0.27
N SER A 23 -1.33 -15.19 -0.45
CA SER A 23 -1.42 -13.90 0.24
C SER A 23 -1.63 -14.05 1.74
N MET A 24 -2.23 -15.16 2.20
CA MET A 24 -2.46 -15.44 3.62
C MET A 24 -1.27 -16.12 4.29
N ILE A 25 -0.39 -16.78 3.52
CA ILE A 25 0.88 -17.36 4.03
C ILE A 25 1.73 -16.28 4.71
N LEU A 26 1.60 -15.04 4.28
CA LEU A 26 2.24 -13.86 4.87
C LEU A 26 2.09 -13.77 6.39
N LEU A 27 0.92 -14.14 6.93
CA LEU A 27 0.62 -14.04 8.35
C LEU A 27 1.56 -14.91 9.20
N LEU A 28 2.13 -15.98 8.62
CA LEU A 28 3.08 -16.86 9.30
C LEU A 28 4.47 -16.21 9.47
N PHE A 29 4.83 -15.25 8.60
CA PHE A 29 6.12 -14.57 8.66
C PHE A 29 6.15 -13.40 9.64
N LEU A 30 5.00 -13.00 10.17
CA LEU A 30 4.95 -11.95 11.18
C LEU A 30 5.53 -12.46 12.52
N PRO A 31 6.53 -11.77 13.09
CA PRO A 31 7.13 -12.21 14.34
C PRO A 31 6.13 -12.14 15.50
N LEU A 32 5.87 -13.28 16.15
CA LEU A 32 5.06 -13.35 17.36
C LEU A 32 5.92 -13.12 18.61
N THR A 33 5.54 -12.15 19.45
CA THR A 33 6.20 -11.87 20.74
C THR A 33 5.65 -12.81 21.82
N TYR A 34 6.20 -14.03 21.92
CA TYR A 34 5.80 -14.98 22.97
C TYR A 34 6.68 -14.90 24.23
N TRP A 35 7.97 -14.55 24.07
CA TRP A 35 8.96 -14.57 25.15
C TRP A 35 9.34 -13.14 25.58
N TYR A 36 9.65 -12.97 26.86
CA TYR A 36 10.12 -11.69 27.41
C TYR A 36 11.40 -11.19 26.74
N ILE A 37 12.32 -12.12 26.39
CA ILE A 37 13.51 -11.81 25.61
C ILE A 37 13.17 -12.02 24.12
N PRO A 38 13.28 -10.99 23.27
CA PRO A 38 12.97 -11.13 21.85
C PRO A 38 14.04 -11.98 21.14
N ASN A 39 13.59 -12.87 20.25
CA ASN A 39 14.49 -13.58 19.34
C ASN A 39 15.16 -12.60 18.36
N ARG A 40 16.29 -13.01 17.77
CA ARG A 40 17.04 -12.20 16.79
C ARG A 40 16.17 -11.70 15.64
N PHE A 41 15.22 -12.52 15.17
CA PHE A 41 14.27 -12.16 14.12
C PHE A 41 13.33 -11.02 14.55
N ILE A 42 12.74 -11.11 15.75
CA ILE A 42 11.90 -10.05 16.33
C ILE A 42 12.71 -8.76 16.50
N LEU A 43 13.98 -8.86 16.93
CA LEU A 43 14.85 -7.70 17.10
C LEU A 43 15.16 -7.00 15.77
N LEU A 44 15.42 -7.76 14.70
CA LEU A 44 15.63 -7.21 13.35
C LEU A 44 14.36 -6.53 12.83
N TYR A 45 13.22 -7.20 12.97
CA TYR A 45 11.92 -6.66 12.55
C TYR A 45 11.59 -5.36 13.29
N ASN A 46 11.79 -5.31 14.61
CA ASN A 46 11.55 -4.10 15.40
C ASN A 46 12.49 -2.95 15.01
N LYS A 47 13.76 -3.23 14.69
CA LYS A 47 14.69 -2.20 14.20
C LYS A 47 14.21 -1.59 12.88
N ILE A 48 13.75 -2.42 11.94
CA ILE A 48 13.18 -1.95 10.67
C ILE A 48 11.96 -1.07 10.92
N LEU A 49 11.03 -1.51 11.77
CA LEU A 49 9.83 -0.74 12.09
C LEU A 49 10.14 0.61 12.75
N ILE A 50 11.11 0.65 13.68
CA ILE A 50 11.50 1.90 14.36
C ILE A 50 12.12 2.88 13.36
N LEU A 51 12.98 2.41 12.46
CA LEU A 51 13.57 3.24 11.41
C LEU A 51 12.48 3.83 10.50
N LEU A 52 11.59 2.99 9.98
CA LEU A 52 10.50 3.44 9.11
C LEU A 52 9.55 4.41 9.83
N ASN A 53 9.23 4.15 11.10
CA ASN A 53 8.38 5.04 11.88
C ASN A 53 9.03 6.41 12.11
N ASN A 54 10.35 6.45 12.33
CA ASN A 54 11.07 7.70 12.49
C ASN A 54 11.05 8.53 11.19
N GLU A 55 11.31 7.90 10.03
CA GLU A 55 11.24 8.58 8.73
C GLU A 55 9.83 9.13 8.45
N LEU A 56 8.78 8.34 8.75
CA LEU A 56 7.39 8.80 8.60
C LEU A 56 7.04 9.94 9.57
N ASN A 57 7.48 9.85 10.82
CA ASN A 57 7.22 10.89 11.82
C ASN A 57 7.96 12.21 11.50
N MET A 58 9.06 12.17 10.75
CA MET A 58 9.71 13.39 10.26
C MET A 58 8.86 14.14 9.21
N LEU A 59 8.08 13.41 8.42
CA LEU A 59 7.20 13.97 7.40
C LEU A 59 5.83 14.40 7.95
N MET A 60 5.39 13.73 9.00
CA MET A 60 4.04 13.86 9.56
C MET A 60 3.99 14.91 10.67
N ASN A 61 3.03 15.83 10.58
CA ASN A 61 2.75 16.77 11.67
C ASN A 61 2.10 16.06 12.87
N TYR A 62 2.29 16.62 14.08
CA TYR A 62 1.78 16.09 15.36
C TYR A 62 0.28 15.73 15.39
N LYS A 63 -0.54 16.26 14.47
CA LYS A 63 -1.98 15.97 14.36
C LYS A 63 -2.31 14.59 13.77
N SER A 64 -1.38 13.89 13.14
CA SER A 64 -1.67 12.62 12.44
C SER A 64 -1.36 11.36 13.27
N LEU A 65 -1.56 11.45 14.60
CA LEU A 65 -1.39 10.35 15.55
C LEU A 65 -2.23 9.13 15.12
N GLY A 66 -1.55 8.04 14.74
CA GLY A 66 -2.17 6.78 14.32
C GLY A 66 -2.10 6.49 12.81
N SER A 67 -1.98 7.52 11.95
CA SER A 67 -1.84 7.33 10.50
C SER A 67 -0.57 6.57 10.11
N SER A 68 0.52 6.77 10.85
CA SER A 68 1.80 6.09 10.64
C SER A 68 1.66 4.57 10.73
N LEU A 69 0.81 4.06 11.63
CA LEU A 69 0.57 2.61 11.79
C LEU A 69 -0.04 2.00 10.52
N MET A 70 -0.98 2.70 9.89
CA MET A 70 -1.65 2.21 8.68
C MET A 70 -0.63 2.11 7.53
N PHE A 71 0.16 3.15 7.31
CA PHE A 71 1.20 3.14 6.27
C PHE A 71 2.30 2.10 6.54
N LEU A 72 2.75 1.96 7.79
CA LEU A 72 3.75 0.97 8.17
C LEU A 72 3.25 -0.46 7.93
N SER A 73 2.00 -0.75 8.33
CA SER A 73 1.43 -2.09 8.17
C SER A 73 1.22 -2.44 6.69
N LEU A 74 0.72 -1.50 5.87
CA LEU A 74 0.59 -1.68 4.42
C LEU A 74 1.93 -1.88 3.73
N PHE A 75 2.93 -1.07 4.08
CA PHE A 75 4.28 -1.20 3.52
C PHE A 75 4.87 -2.57 3.81
N MET A 76 4.82 -3.02 5.08
CA MET A 76 5.34 -4.34 5.47
C MET A 76 4.54 -5.47 4.82
N PHE A 77 3.23 -5.32 4.66
CA PHE A 77 2.37 -6.30 3.98
C PHE A 77 2.75 -6.49 2.51
N ILE A 78 2.94 -5.39 1.78
CA ILE A 78 3.32 -5.44 0.35
C ILE A 78 4.75 -5.95 0.19
N LEU A 79 5.68 -5.49 1.04
CA LEU A 79 7.09 -5.92 1.01
C LEU A 79 7.21 -7.43 1.22
N LEU A 80 6.54 -7.99 2.23
CA LEU A 80 6.59 -9.42 2.51
C LEU A 80 5.93 -10.24 1.38
N ASN A 81 4.83 -9.77 0.79
CA ASN A 81 4.18 -10.46 -0.35
C ASN A 81 5.11 -10.49 -1.58
N ASN A 82 5.82 -9.40 -1.85
CA ASN A 82 6.79 -9.33 -2.94
C ASN A 82 8.00 -10.25 -2.70
N LEU A 83 8.49 -10.33 -1.45
CA LEU A 83 9.60 -11.23 -1.11
C LEU A 83 9.21 -12.71 -1.24
N LEU A 84 8.00 -13.08 -0.83
CA LEU A 84 7.50 -14.45 -1.02
C LEU A 84 7.33 -14.79 -2.50
N GLY A 85 6.97 -13.79 -3.31
CA GLY A 85 6.87 -13.91 -4.75
C GLY A 85 8.15 -14.31 -5.48
N LEU A 86 9.33 -14.09 -4.87
CA LEU A 86 10.62 -14.47 -5.45
C LEU A 86 10.93 -15.96 -5.29
N LEU A 87 10.21 -16.66 -4.41
CA LEU A 87 10.41 -18.09 -4.20
C LEU A 87 9.77 -18.88 -5.35
N PRO A 88 10.44 -19.94 -5.86
CA PRO A 88 9.90 -20.74 -6.94
C PRO A 88 8.58 -21.40 -6.50
N TYR A 89 7.63 -21.47 -7.45
CA TYR A 89 6.30 -22.06 -7.27
C TYR A 89 5.33 -21.32 -6.32
N ILE A 90 5.68 -20.13 -5.83
CA ILE A 90 4.73 -19.29 -5.08
C ILE A 90 3.97 -18.38 -6.04
N PHE A 91 2.64 -18.40 -5.95
CA PHE A 91 1.77 -17.50 -6.69
C PHE A 91 1.92 -16.06 -6.18
N THR A 92 2.24 -15.13 -7.08
CA THR A 92 2.39 -13.70 -6.77
C THR A 92 1.05 -12.98 -6.84
N SER A 93 0.37 -12.85 -5.70
CA SER A 93 -0.84 -12.01 -5.58
C SER A 93 -0.68 -10.56 -6.08
N PRO A 94 0.46 -9.85 -5.92
CA PRO A 94 0.58 -8.46 -6.38
C PRO A 94 0.65 -8.31 -7.90
N SER A 95 0.83 -9.40 -8.65
CA SER A 95 0.82 -9.36 -10.13
C SER A 95 -0.58 -9.09 -10.71
N HIS A 96 -1.64 -9.35 -9.93
CA HIS A 96 -3.01 -9.12 -10.35
C HIS A 96 -3.50 -7.73 -9.97
N LEU A 97 -4.10 -7.04 -10.94
CA LEU A 97 -4.70 -5.71 -10.74
C LEU A 97 -5.78 -5.71 -9.65
N VAL A 98 -6.53 -6.81 -9.49
CA VAL A 98 -7.56 -6.92 -8.44
C VAL A 98 -6.95 -6.77 -7.03
N PHE A 99 -5.74 -7.30 -6.82
CA PHE A 99 -5.07 -7.19 -5.53
C PHE A 99 -4.57 -5.76 -5.27
N THR A 100 -3.91 -5.14 -6.25
CA THR A 100 -3.38 -3.78 -6.09
C THR A 100 -4.49 -2.75 -5.98
N MET A 101 -5.56 -2.89 -6.79
CA MET A 101 -6.69 -1.97 -6.80
C MET A 101 -7.54 -2.07 -5.53
N SER A 102 -7.68 -3.27 -4.96
CA SER A 102 -8.43 -3.46 -3.70
C SER A 102 -7.73 -2.83 -2.49
N LEU A 103 -6.39 -2.68 -2.52
CA LEU A 103 -5.64 -1.94 -1.51
C LEU A 103 -5.60 -0.44 -1.80
N ALA A 104 -5.37 -0.04 -3.06
CA ALA A 104 -5.15 1.36 -3.44
C ALA A 104 -6.44 2.21 -3.40
N LEU A 105 -7.55 1.72 -3.95
CA LEU A 105 -8.79 2.50 -4.04
C LEU A 105 -9.33 2.93 -2.67
N PRO A 106 -9.48 2.05 -1.66
CA PRO A 106 -10.03 2.46 -0.37
C PRO A 106 -9.15 3.47 0.33
N LEU A 107 -7.83 3.30 0.25
CA LEU A 107 -6.86 4.24 0.80
C LEU A 107 -6.99 5.62 0.15
N TRP A 108 -6.94 5.68 -1.18
CA TRP A 108 -7.07 6.93 -1.93
C TRP A 108 -8.41 7.61 -1.64
N LEU A 109 -9.52 6.89 -1.72
CA LEU A 109 -10.85 7.41 -1.40
C LEU A 109 -10.92 7.95 0.02
N SER A 110 -10.34 7.26 1.00
CA SER A 110 -10.35 7.71 2.39
C SER A 110 -9.61 9.04 2.59
N PHE A 111 -8.48 9.26 1.90
CA PHE A 111 -7.75 10.52 1.97
C PHE A 111 -8.48 11.66 1.25
N MET A 112 -9.06 11.39 0.08
CA MET A 112 -9.85 12.40 -0.63
C MET A 112 -11.07 12.82 0.20
N LEU A 113 -11.82 11.85 0.75
CA LEU A 113 -12.97 12.14 1.62
C LEU A 113 -12.56 12.91 2.88
N TYR A 114 -11.47 12.51 3.53
CA TYR A 114 -10.93 13.24 4.69
C TYR A 114 -10.57 14.69 4.33
N GLY A 115 -9.91 14.90 3.20
CA GLY A 115 -9.50 16.21 2.72
C GLY A 115 -10.67 17.12 2.37
N PHE A 116 -11.70 16.59 1.69
CA PHE A 116 -12.93 17.32 1.43
C PHE A 116 -13.63 17.66 2.75
N ILE A 117 -13.97 16.68 3.60
CA ILE A 117 -14.76 16.93 4.82
C ILE A 117 -14.09 17.94 5.75
N ASN A 118 -12.78 17.83 5.96
CA ASN A 118 -12.09 18.68 6.94
C ASN A 118 -11.62 20.03 6.35
N ASN A 119 -11.21 20.05 5.08
CA ASN A 119 -10.50 21.18 4.47
C ASN A 119 -10.99 21.52 3.05
N MET A 120 -12.31 21.66 2.84
CA MET A 120 -12.92 21.96 1.53
C MET A 120 -12.22 23.10 0.77
N ASN A 121 -12.01 24.26 1.41
CA ASN A 121 -11.44 25.43 0.74
C ASN A 121 -9.99 25.20 0.30
N HIS A 122 -9.18 24.55 1.14
CA HIS A 122 -7.80 24.22 0.78
C HIS A 122 -7.75 23.18 -0.34
N MET A 123 -8.67 22.21 -0.36
CA MET A 123 -8.75 21.22 -1.43
C MET A 123 -9.10 21.87 -2.78
N PHE A 124 -10.04 22.81 -2.83
CA PHE A 124 -10.34 23.54 -4.07
C PHE A 124 -9.19 24.47 -4.51
N CYS A 125 -8.50 25.12 -3.57
CA CYS A 125 -7.32 25.91 -3.91
C CYS A 125 -6.21 25.06 -4.54
N HIS A 126 -6.08 23.78 -4.15
CA HIS A 126 -5.09 22.88 -4.75
C HIS A 126 -5.38 22.52 -6.21
N LEU A 127 -6.61 22.70 -6.72
CA LEU A 127 -6.94 22.45 -8.13
C LEU A 127 -6.34 23.49 -9.10
N VAL A 128 -5.84 24.61 -8.57
CA VAL A 128 -5.22 25.67 -9.39
C VAL A 128 -3.83 25.97 -8.85
N PRO A 129 -2.76 25.71 -9.63
CA PRO A 129 -1.41 26.04 -9.19
C PRO A 129 -1.25 27.55 -9.01
N SER A 130 -0.49 27.93 -7.98
CA SER A 130 -0.21 29.33 -7.65
C SER A 130 0.50 30.02 -8.82
N GLY A 131 -0.02 31.17 -9.26
CA GLY A 131 0.58 31.98 -10.31
C GLY A 131 0.12 31.66 -11.74
N THR A 132 -0.93 30.86 -11.90
CA THR A 132 -1.53 30.63 -13.22
C THR A 132 -2.27 31.87 -13.76
N PRO A 133 -2.09 32.24 -15.04
CA PRO A 133 -2.83 33.33 -15.64
C PRO A 133 -4.31 32.97 -15.82
N ASN A 134 -5.21 33.95 -15.66
CA ASN A 134 -6.66 33.72 -15.65
C ASN A 134 -7.22 32.99 -16.87
N ILE A 135 -6.61 33.16 -18.05
CA ILE A 135 -7.05 32.48 -19.29
C ILE A 135 -6.87 30.94 -19.20
N LEU A 136 -5.86 30.46 -18.48
CA LEU A 136 -5.52 29.02 -18.42
C LEU A 136 -6.15 28.31 -17.22
N MET A 137 -6.72 29.04 -16.26
CA MET A 137 -7.34 28.49 -15.06
C MET A 137 -8.34 27.34 -15.33
N PRO A 138 -9.31 27.44 -16.28
CA PRO A 138 -10.27 26.36 -16.47
C PRO A 138 -9.63 25.06 -17.01
N PHE A 139 -8.57 25.16 -17.81
CA PHE A 139 -7.85 23.98 -18.30
C PHE A 139 -7.00 23.33 -17.21
N MET A 140 -6.37 24.14 -16.34
CA MET A 140 -5.56 23.62 -15.25
C MET A 140 -6.40 22.82 -14.25
N VAL A 141 -7.63 23.26 -13.95
CA VAL A 141 -8.55 22.50 -13.07
C VAL A 141 -8.87 21.11 -13.64
N LEU A 142 -9.09 20.99 -14.94
CA LEU A 142 -9.36 19.70 -15.58
C LEU A 142 -8.14 18.78 -15.49
N ILE A 143 -6.94 19.31 -15.75
CA ILE A 143 -5.70 18.53 -15.67
C ILE A 143 -5.48 18.05 -14.23
N GLU A 144 -5.61 18.95 -13.25
CA GLU A 144 -5.40 18.61 -11.84
C GLU A 144 -6.45 17.61 -11.32
N SER A 145 -7.68 17.66 -11.86
CA SER A 145 -8.72 16.70 -11.52
C SER A 145 -8.46 15.28 -12.06
N VAL A 146 -7.69 15.14 -13.14
CA VAL A 146 -7.30 13.84 -13.72
C VAL A 146 -6.00 13.32 -13.08
N SER A 147 -5.12 14.20 -12.63
CA SER A 147 -3.87 13.80 -11.96
C SER A 147 -4.06 13.37 -10.51
N ASN A 148 -5.08 13.91 -9.83
CA ASN A 148 -5.44 13.54 -8.45
C ASN A 148 -6.05 12.14 -8.35
#